data_AF-A0A1D2W7C5-F1
#
_entry.id   AF-A0A1D2W7C5-F1
#
_cell.length_a   1.000
_cell.length_b   1.000
_cell.length_c   1.000
_cell.angle_alpha   90.00
_cell.angle_beta   90.00
_cell.angle_gamma   90.00
#
_symmetry.space_group_name_H-M   'P 1'
#
loop_
_entity.id
_entity.type
_entity.pdbx_description
1 polymer ?
#
loop_
_entity_poly.entity_id
_entity_poly.type
_entity_poly.pdbx_seq_one_letter_code
_entity_poly.pdbx_strand_id
1 'polypeptide(L)'
;MKEYNYKEVFKHAKKIAISHKGQVLSGKSNKYPSINIYEQPKDYKGFKDLKYPTAILCDYIKELDRYLVVIDIDKLNYSKLLSYSNILPELSDIIPELIPIEIFKEAIEDIITDTYSVKTPNDGYHIFLLSENKPKHKPIGFGIDYIDGIDHIKYGTSLKYVITNYVWNKRLNKEYYDKLDGSPNSILSVSNSDDVLKDIIKALELKGYKIPKPIKVNPINNIPILKMPIFI
;
A
#
# COMPACT_ATOMS: atom_id res chain seq x y z
N MET A 1 11.20 -10.82 20.38
CA MET A 1 10.54 -10.06 19.30
C MET A 1 10.48 -8.61 19.74
N LYS A 2 10.89 -7.65 18.90
CA LYS A 2 10.92 -6.23 19.28
C LYS A 2 9.72 -5.53 18.64
N GLU A 3 8.84 -5.01 19.48
CA GLU A 3 7.65 -4.28 19.05
C GLU A 3 7.91 -2.77 19.10
N TYR A 4 7.47 -2.06 18.06
CA TYR A 4 7.64 -0.61 17.95
C TYR A 4 6.28 0.08 17.91
N ASN A 5 5.98 0.99 18.84
CA ASN A 5 4.72 1.73 18.79
C ASN A 5 4.58 2.50 17.47
N TYR A 6 3.45 2.35 16.77
CA TYR A 6 3.25 2.95 15.45
C TYR A 6 3.46 4.48 15.45
N LYS A 7 3.11 5.17 16.54
CA LYS A 7 3.30 6.63 16.65
C LYS A 7 4.78 7.00 16.65
N GLU A 8 5.62 6.20 17.29
CA GLU A 8 7.07 6.43 17.30
C GLU A 8 7.69 6.08 15.95
N VAL A 9 7.22 5.01 15.29
CA VAL A 9 7.62 4.69 13.92
C VAL A 9 7.28 5.85 12.98
N PHE A 10 6.05 6.34 13.03
CA PHE A 10 5.57 7.41 12.16
C PHE A 10 6.23 8.76 12.47
N LYS A 11 6.68 8.97 13.71
CA LYS A 11 7.44 10.15 14.10
C LYS A 11 8.80 10.20 13.38
N HIS A 12 9.49 9.08 13.22
CA HIS A 12 10.79 9.02 12.54
C HIS A 12 10.69 8.82 11.03
N ALA A 13 9.60 8.22 10.55
CA ALA A 13 9.38 8.08 9.12
C ALA A 13 9.19 9.44 8.43
N LYS A 14 9.64 9.54 7.17
CA LYS A 14 9.46 10.72 6.33
C LYS A 14 7.97 10.91 6.02
N LYS A 15 7.43 12.06 6.41
CA LYS A 15 6.03 12.42 6.24
C LYS A 15 5.85 13.24 4.96
N ILE A 16 4.66 13.16 4.37
CA ILE A 16 4.27 13.93 3.19
C ILE A 16 2.88 14.50 3.46
N ALA A 17 2.75 15.83 3.40
CA ALA A 17 1.45 16.48 3.40
C ALA A 17 0.72 16.15 2.10
N ILE A 18 -0.49 15.63 2.21
CA ILE A 18 -1.38 15.28 1.10
C ILE A 18 -2.34 16.44 0.84
N SER A 19 -2.86 16.53 -0.39
CA SER A 19 -3.80 17.55 -0.85
C SER A 19 -4.87 17.89 0.20
N HIS A 20 -4.93 19.16 0.61
CA HIS A 20 -5.95 19.63 1.54
C HIS A 20 -7.26 19.98 0.81
N LYS A 21 -8.33 20.21 1.58
CA LYS A 21 -9.69 20.47 1.09
C LYS A 21 -9.76 21.43 -0.10
N GLY A 22 -9.10 22.59 -0.01
CA GLY A 22 -9.11 23.61 -1.06
C GLY A 22 -8.47 23.17 -2.38
N GLN A 23 -7.41 22.35 -2.30
CA GLN A 23 -6.75 21.81 -3.50
C GLN A 23 -7.59 20.73 -4.17
N VAL A 24 -8.25 19.89 -3.37
CA VAL A 24 -9.16 18.87 -3.91
C VAL A 24 -10.34 19.53 -4.62
N LEU A 25 -10.87 20.63 -4.08
CA LEU A 25 -11.89 21.45 -4.74
C LEU A 25 -11.42 22.05 -6.05
N SER A 26 -10.15 22.46 -6.14
CA SER A 26 -9.58 23.02 -7.37
C SER A 26 -9.15 21.95 -8.38
N GLY A 27 -9.59 20.69 -8.21
CA GLY A 27 -9.33 19.60 -9.14
C GLY A 27 -8.06 18.79 -8.90
N LYS A 28 -7.29 19.08 -7.84
CA LYS A 28 -6.13 18.25 -7.48
C LYS A 28 -6.59 16.90 -6.93
N SER A 29 -5.90 15.82 -7.31
CA SER A 29 -6.19 14.49 -6.76
C SER A 29 -6.04 14.46 -5.24
N ASN A 30 -6.97 13.79 -4.56
CA ASN A 30 -7.06 13.77 -3.10
C ASN A 30 -6.02 12.89 -2.41
N LYS A 31 -5.30 12.06 -3.16
CA LYS A 31 -4.19 11.23 -2.66
C LYS A 31 -2.81 11.76 -3.07
N TYR A 32 -2.73 12.91 -3.74
CA TYR A 32 -1.46 13.49 -4.21
C TYR A 32 -0.79 14.38 -3.14
N PRO A 33 0.54 14.56 -3.19
CA PRO A 33 1.23 15.49 -2.30
C PRO A 33 0.70 16.91 -2.47
N SER A 34 0.52 17.65 -1.37
CA SER A 34 0.00 19.02 -1.38
C SER A 34 0.88 19.96 -2.20
N ILE A 35 2.21 19.83 -2.07
CA ILE A 35 3.20 20.54 -2.90
C ILE A 35 3.89 19.53 -3.80
N ASN A 36 4.86 18.80 -3.25
CA ASN A 36 5.55 17.67 -3.85
C ASN A 36 6.02 16.71 -2.72
N ILE A 37 6.75 15.66 -3.07
CA ILE A 37 7.22 14.61 -2.14
C ILE A 37 8.45 14.99 -1.29
N TYR A 38 9.11 16.12 -1.60
CA TYR A 38 10.33 16.59 -0.95
C TYR A 38 10.09 17.82 -0.06
N GLU A 39 9.00 18.54 -0.30
CA GLU A 39 8.66 19.79 0.37
C GLU A 39 7.33 19.70 1.12
N GLN A 40 7.22 20.47 2.20
CA GLN A 40 6.01 20.56 3.01
C GLN A 40 5.44 21.97 2.98
N PRO A 41 4.11 22.12 3.08
CA PRO A 41 3.49 23.40 3.43
C PRO A 41 4.08 23.95 4.73
N LYS A 42 4.33 25.26 4.79
CA LYS A 42 4.92 25.92 5.98
C LYS A 42 4.09 25.73 7.25
N ASP A 43 2.79 25.53 7.10
CA ASP A 43 1.83 25.35 8.19
C ASP A 43 1.52 23.88 8.50
N TYR A 44 2.14 22.92 7.79
CA TYR A 44 1.98 21.49 8.07
C TYR A 44 2.62 21.11 9.41
N LYS A 45 1.85 20.39 10.24
CA LYS A 45 2.21 19.98 11.61
C LYS A 45 2.61 18.51 11.74
N GLY A 46 2.65 17.77 10.63
CA GLY A 46 3.05 16.36 10.64
C GLY A 46 1.88 15.39 10.83
N PHE A 47 2.16 14.23 11.42
CA PHE A 47 1.19 13.17 11.59
C PHE A 47 -0.01 13.63 12.43
N LYS A 48 -1.23 13.34 11.94
CA LYS A 48 -2.52 13.81 12.49
C LYS A 48 -2.77 15.33 12.37
N ASP A 49 -2.13 16.00 11.42
CA ASP A 49 -2.52 17.36 11.04
C ASP A 49 -4.02 17.42 10.64
N LEU A 50 -4.72 18.47 11.08
CA LEU A 50 -6.16 18.64 10.88
C LEU A 50 -6.53 19.24 9.52
N LYS A 51 -5.60 19.97 8.91
CA LYS A 51 -5.72 20.63 7.61
C LYS A 51 -5.24 19.72 6.49
N TYR A 52 -4.07 19.12 6.66
CA TYR A 52 -3.42 18.26 5.68
C TYR A 52 -3.54 16.79 6.07
N PRO A 53 -4.09 15.93 5.21
CA PRO A 53 -3.84 14.51 5.36
C PRO A 53 -2.34 14.19 5.28
N THR A 54 -1.91 13.12 5.94
CA THR A 54 -0.51 12.72 6.08
C THR A 54 -0.31 11.37 5.42
N ALA A 55 0.68 11.32 4.54
CA ALA A 55 1.27 10.08 4.11
C ALA A 55 2.66 9.87 4.71
N ILE A 56 3.08 8.62 4.73
CA ILE A 56 4.38 8.19 5.21
C ILE A 56 5.08 7.47 4.06
N LEU A 57 6.32 7.87 3.81
CA LEU A 57 7.19 7.16 2.88
C LEU A 57 7.65 5.85 3.53
N CYS A 58 7.40 4.73 2.85
CA CYS A 58 7.80 3.41 3.32
C CYS A 58 9.27 3.17 2.98
N ASP A 59 10.22 3.71 3.75
CA ASP A 59 11.66 3.61 3.47
C ASP A 59 12.42 3.15 4.72
N TYR A 60 13.74 3.07 4.63
CA TYR A 60 14.62 2.86 5.77
C TYR A 60 14.52 4.03 6.76
N ILE A 61 14.16 3.71 7.99
CA ILE A 61 14.09 4.63 9.13
C ILE A 61 15.38 4.47 9.93
N LYS A 62 16.29 5.42 9.75
CA LYS A 62 17.64 5.40 10.36
C LYS A 62 17.60 5.31 11.89
N GLU A 63 16.68 6.03 12.52
CA GLU A 63 16.53 6.08 13.98
C GLU A 63 16.11 4.72 14.57
N LEU A 64 15.47 3.88 13.77
CA LEU A 64 15.03 2.55 14.18
C LEU A 64 15.94 1.44 13.66
N ASP A 65 16.81 1.75 12.70
CA ASP A 65 17.60 0.80 11.90
C ASP A 65 16.72 -0.28 11.26
N ARG A 66 15.62 0.13 10.61
CA ARG A 66 14.62 -0.77 10.02
C ARG A 66 14.03 -0.21 8.74
N TYR A 67 13.63 -1.08 7.82
CA TYR A 67 12.86 -0.73 6.62
C TYR A 67 11.37 -0.74 6.96
N LEU A 68 10.66 0.38 6.76
CA LEU A 68 9.21 0.40 6.87
C LEU A 68 8.59 -0.16 5.58
N VAL A 69 7.73 -1.15 5.74
CA VAL A 69 7.05 -1.83 4.64
C VAL A 69 5.56 -1.86 4.93
N VAL A 70 4.75 -1.72 3.88
CA VAL A 70 3.31 -1.91 3.99
C VAL A 70 2.83 -2.89 2.93
N ILE A 71 2.04 -3.87 3.37
CA ILE A 71 1.25 -4.72 2.48
C ILE A 71 -0.12 -4.05 2.36
N ASP A 72 -0.41 -3.49 1.18
CA ASP A 72 -1.67 -2.82 0.84
C ASP A 72 -2.58 -3.79 0.09
N ILE A 73 -3.64 -4.24 0.76
CA ILE A 73 -4.64 -5.14 0.21
C ILE A 73 -5.81 -4.31 -0.27
N ASP A 74 -6.02 -4.29 -1.57
CA ASP A 74 -7.09 -3.53 -2.21
C ASP A 74 -8.32 -4.41 -2.45
N LYS A 75 -9.50 -3.88 -2.13
CA LYS A 75 -10.76 -4.44 -2.61
C LYS A 75 -10.81 -4.34 -4.13
N LEU A 76 -10.63 -5.47 -4.81
CA LEU A 76 -10.78 -5.54 -6.26
C LEU A 76 -12.23 -5.26 -6.62
N ASN A 77 -12.43 -4.38 -7.60
CA ASN A 77 -13.73 -4.20 -8.24
C ASN A 77 -13.59 -4.34 -9.75
N TYR A 78 -14.70 -4.71 -10.40
CA TYR A 78 -14.74 -4.93 -11.84
C TYR A 78 -14.27 -3.70 -12.63
N SER A 79 -14.50 -2.48 -12.15
CA SER A 79 -14.04 -1.26 -12.84
C SER A 79 -12.51 -1.12 -12.83
N LYS A 80 -11.83 -1.50 -11.73
CA LYS A 80 -10.37 -1.57 -11.68
C LYS A 80 -9.84 -2.68 -12.59
N LEU A 81 -10.53 -3.82 -12.68
CA LEU A 81 -10.21 -4.87 -13.66
C LEU A 81 -10.36 -4.39 -15.11
N LEU A 82 -11.43 -3.65 -15.42
CA LEU A 82 -11.67 -3.08 -16.75
C LEU A 82 -10.64 -2.02 -17.14
N SER A 83 -9.91 -1.41 -16.20
CA SER A 83 -8.75 -0.58 -16.54
C SER A 83 -7.59 -1.40 -17.14
N TYR A 84 -7.60 -2.72 -16.96
CA TYR A 84 -6.72 -3.69 -17.61
C TYR A 84 -7.37 -4.34 -18.86
N SER A 85 -8.49 -3.80 -19.37
CA SER A 85 -9.31 -4.40 -20.43
C SER A 85 -8.61 -4.67 -21.76
N ASN A 86 -7.57 -3.91 -22.10
CA ASN A 86 -6.76 -4.16 -23.29
C ASN A 86 -5.91 -5.45 -23.20
N ILE A 87 -5.97 -6.16 -22.07
CA ILE A 87 -5.15 -7.33 -21.73
C ILE A 87 -6.05 -8.51 -21.30
N LEU A 88 -7.36 -8.27 -21.14
CA LEU A 88 -8.33 -9.23 -20.59
C LEU A 88 -8.44 -10.55 -21.38
N PRO A 89 -8.35 -10.59 -22.72
CA PRO A 89 -8.43 -11.84 -23.48
C PRO A 89 -7.26 -12.80 -23.23
N GLU A 90 -6.07 -12.27 -22.90
CA GLU A 90 -4.87 -13.06 -22.58
C GLU A 90 -4.74 -13.35 -21.07
N LEU A 91 -5.51 -12.62 -20.26
CA LEU A 91 -5.60 -12.81 -18.84
C LEU A 91 -6.78 -13.70 -18.44
N SER A 92 -7.69 -14.16 -19.31
CA SER A 92 -8.88 -14.93 -18.91
C SER A 92 -8.58 -16.16 -18.05
N ASP A 93 -7.42 -16.78 -18.27
CA ASP A 93 -6.93 -17.95 -17.50
C ASP A 93 -6.14 -17.54 -16.24
N ILE A 94 -5.86 -16.24 -16.10
CA ILE A 94 -5.01 -15.57 -15.11
C ILE A 94 -5.81 -14.59 -14.25
N ILE A 95 -7.05 -14.21 -14.63
CA ILE A 95 -7.95 -13.39 -13.83
C ILE A 95 -8.07 -14.20 -12.53
N PRO A 96 -7.41 -13.75 -11.45
CA PRO A 96 -7.61 -14.43 -10.19
C PRO A 96 -9.11 -14.39 -9.99
N GLU A 97 -9.72 -15.53 -9.66
CA GLU A 97 -11.04 -15.52 -9.04
C GLU A 97 -11.02 -14.36 -8.06
N LEU A 98 -11.82 -13.33 -8.33
CA LEU A 98 -11.77 -12.06 -7.63
C LEU A 98 -11.77 -12.38 -6.15
N ILE A 99 -10.61 -12.28 -5.49
CA ILE A 99 -10.48 -12.75 -4.12
C ILE A 99 -11.32 -11.79 -3.28
N PRO A 100 -12.42 -12.24 -2.67
CA PRO A 100 -13.23 -11.38 -1.84
C PRO A 100 -12.37 -10.84 -0.69
N ILE A 101 -12.63 -9.61 -0.26
CA ILE A 101 -11.86 -8.99 0.81
C ILE A 101 -11.99 -9.77 2.13
N GLU A 102 -13.09 -10.49 2.30
CA GLU A 102 -13.37 -11.39 3.41
C GLU A 102 -12.38 -12.56 3.45
N ILE A 103 -12.03 -13.11 2.29
CA ILE A 103 -11.04 -14.18 2.18
C ILE A 103 -9.64 -13.66 2.50
N PHE A 104 -9.32 -12.45 2.03
CA PHE A 104 -8.09 -11.79 2.45
C PHE A 104 -8.04 -11.63 3.96
N LYS A 105 -9.12 -11.14 4.57
CA LYS A 105 -9.22 -10.96 6.02
C LYS A 105 -8.97 -12.27 6.77
N GLU A 106 -9.55 -13.38 6.33
CA GLU A 106 -9.30 -14.69 6.92
C GLU A 106 -7.84 -15.16 6.74
N ALA A 107 -7.22 -14.89 5.58
CA ALA A 107 -5.84 -15.29 5.30
C ALA A 107 -4.79 -14.49 6.09
N ILE A 108 -5.15 -13.29 6.57
CA ILE A 108 -4.25 -12.37 7.27
C ILE A 108 -4.63 -12.17 8.74
N GLU A 109 -5.62 -12.90 9.26
CA GLU A 109 -6.20 -12.68 10.60
C GLU A 109 -5.12 -12.72 11.69
N ASP A 110 -4.28 -13.76 11.68
CA ASP A 110 -3.16 -13.91 12.61
C ASP A 110 -2.21 -12.70 12.53
N ILE A 111 -1.86 -12.29 11.30
CA ILE A 111 -0.94 -11.16 11.06
C ILE A 111 -1.54 -9.85 11.57
N ILE A 112 -2.85 -9.61 11.38
CA ILE A 112 -3.53 -8.40 11.87
C ILE A 112 -3.40 -8.31 13.40
N THR A 113 -3.50 -9.43 14.11
CA THR A 113 -3.39 -9.46 15.57
C THR A 113 -1.97 -9.23 16.10
N ASP A 114 -0.97 -9.41 15.25
CA ASP A 114 0.45 -9.21 15.59
C ASP A 114 0.98 -7.82 15.22
N THR A 115 0.33 -7.09 14.31
CA THR A 115 0.85 -5.80 13.83
C THR A 115 -0.20 -4.74 13.57
N TYR A 116 0.19 -3.47 13.77
CA TYR A 116 -0.64 -2.31 13.50
C TYR A 116 -1.10 -2.32 12.05
N SER A 117 -2.42 -2.36 11.88
CA SER A 117 -3.10 -2.49 10.61
C SER A 117 -4.32 -1.57 10.56
N VAL A 118 -4.63 -1.03 9.39
CA VAL A 118 -5.76 -0.11 9.21
C VAL A 118 -6.61 -0.51 8.01
N LYS A 119 -7.91 -0.29 8.11
CA LYS A 119 -8.85 -0.29 7.00
C LYS A 119 -8.71 1.00 6.21
N THR A 120 -8.66 0.90 4.88
CA THR A 120 -8.63 2.07 4.00
C THR A 120 -10.05 2.57 3.69
N PRO A 121 -10.21 3.84 3.28
CA PRO A 121 -11.49 4.37 2.79
C PRO A 121 -12.20 3.55 1.71
N ASN A 122 -11.45 2.73 0.96
CA ASN A 122 -11.95 1.91 -0.13
C ASN A 122 -12.21 0.46 0.28
N ASP A 123 -12.38 0.20 1.58
CA ASP A 123 -12.53 -1.14 2.18
C ASP A 123 -11.32 -2.08 2.00
N GLY A 124 -10.14 -1.54 1.67
CA GLY A 124 -8.88 -2.31 1.68
C GLY A 124 -8.22 -2.35 3.07
N TYR A 125 -7.02 -2.94 3.15
CA TYR A 125 -6.23 -3.02 4.37
C TYR A 125 -4.78 -2.57 4.13
N HIS A 126 -4.22 -1.76 5.03
CA HIS A 126 -2.77 -1.59 5.13
C HIS A 126 -2.26 -2.38 6.33
N ILE A 127 -1.30 -3.27 6.11
CA ILE A 127 -0.59 -4.03 7.16
C ILE A 127 0.83 -3.47 7.25
N PHE A 128 1.18 -2.86 8.39
CA PHE A 128 2.49 -2.26 8.58
C PHE A 128 3.49 -3.27 9.13
N LEU A 129 4.71 -3.26 8.62
CA LEU A 129 5.81 -4.12 9.07
C LEU A 129 7.11 -3.31 9.15
N LEU A 130 7.99 -3.69 10.07
CA LEU A 130 9.38 -3.25 10.09
C LEU A 130 10.27 -4.43 9.70
N SER A 131 11.09 -4.26 8.68
CA SER A 131 12.03 -5.29 8.25
C SER A 131 13.47 -4.96 8.65
N GLU A 132 14.19 -5.96 9.15
CA GLU A 132 15.64 -5.84 9.43
C GLU A 132 16.44 -5.82 8.13
N ASN A 133 16.09 -6.73 7.22
CA ASN A 133 16.71 -6.82 5.92
C ASN A 133 15.96 -5.96 4.90
N LYS A 134 16.69 -5.49 3.88
CA LYS A 134 16.10 -4.78 2.76
C LYS A 134 15.15 -5.74 2.01
N PRO A 135 13.84 -5.44 1.91
CA PRO A 135 12.91 -6.26 1.15
C PRO A 135 13.29 -6.31 -0.34
N LYS A 136 12.97 -7.42 -1.00
CA LYS A 136 13.32 -7.66 -2.42
C LYS A 136 12.11 -8.03 -3.27
N HIS A 137 10.95 -8.27 -2.65
CA HIS A 137 9.77 -8.70 -3.38
C HIS A 137 9.25 -7.58 -4.29
N LYS A 138 8.88 -7.94 -5.52
CA LYS A 138 8.23 -6.99 -6.45
C LYS A 138 6.74 -6.90 -6.17
N PRO A 139 6.07 -5.81 -6.57
CA PRO A 139 4.60 -5.75 -6.51
C PRO A 139 4.00 -6.98 -7.24
N ILE A 140 3.08 -7.67 -6.57
CA ILE A 140 2.40 -8.85 -7.13
C ILE A 140 1.29 -8.42 -8.11
N GLY A 141 0.69 -7.26 -7.85
CA GLY A 141 -0.51 -6.79 -8.55
C GLY A 141 -1.76 -7.48 -8.00
N PHE A 142 -2.91 -7.28 -8.66
CA PHE A 142 -4.14 -8.04 -8.37
C PHE A 142 -4.62 -7.97 -6.91
N GLY A 143 -4.65 -6.77 -6.34
CA GLY A 143 -5.24 -6.55 -5.02
C GLY A 143 -4.25 -6.72 -3.86
N ILE A 144 -2.99 -7.08 -4.10
CA ILE A 144 -1.91 -6.98 -3.12
C ILE A 144 -0.78 -6.11 -3.67
N ASP A 145 -0.67 -4.91 -3.14
CA ASP A 145 0.42 -3.99 -3.39
C ASP A 145 1.44 -4.07 -2.26
N TYR A 146 2.63 -4.55 -2.58
CA TYR A 146 3.78 -4.49 -1.69
C TYR A 146 4.45 -3.12 -1.84
N ILE A 147 4.38 -2.35 -0.77
CA ILE A 147 4.83 -0.96 -0.71
C ILE A 147 6.12 -0.89 0.12
N ASP A 148 7.24 -0.88 -0.59
CA ASP A 148 8.54 -0.49 -0.11
C ASP A 148 9.05 0.72 -0.92
N GLY A 149 10.02 1.43 -0.35
CA GLY A 149 10.58 2.68 -0.89
C GLY A 149 11.75 2.44 -1.82
N ILE A 150 11.94 1.22 -2.30
CA ILE A 150 13.17 0.79 -2.95
C ILE A 150 13.09 1.08 -4.45
N ASP A 151 14.05 1.86 -4.95
CA ASP A 151 14.42 2.01 -6.36
C ASP A 151 13.37 2.53 -7.36
N HIS A 152 12.39 3.32 -6.92
CA HIS A 152 11.49 4.03 -7.85
C HIS A 152 11.92 5.47 -8.21
N ILE A 153 13.10 5.89 -7.74
CA ILE A 153 13.63 7.25 -7.96
C ILE A 153 14.15 7.46 -9.39
N LYS A 154 14.46 6.38 -10.14
CA LYS A 154 15.19 6.50 -11.41
C LYS A 154 14.35 7.01 -12.61
N TYR A 155 13.03 7.05 -12.50
CA TYR A 155 12.12 7.45 -13.60
C TYR A 155 11.05 8.49 -13.22
N GLY A 156 11.17 9.15 -12.07
CA GLY A 156 10.41 10.37 -11.77
C GLY A 156 8.95 10.21 -11.38
N THR A 157 8.41 9.01 -11.14
CA THR A 157 6.94 8.85 -10.96
C THR A 157 6.42 7.92 -9.86
N SER A 158 7.21 7.28 -8.99
CA SER A 158 6.58 6.38 -8.00
C SER A 158 7.32 6.18 -6.68
N LEU A 159 7.59 7.27 -5.93
CA LEU A 159 7.76 7.07 -4.49
C LEU A 159 6.43 6.54 -3.93
N LYS A 160 6.43 5.29 -3.48
CA LYS A 160 5.26 4.67 -2.86
C LYS A 160 5.20 5.10 -1.39
N TYR A 161 4.21 5.91 -1.08
CA TYR A 161 3.85 6.29 0.28
C TYR A 161 2.47 5.74 0.59
N VAL A 162 2.19 5.55 1.87
CA VAL A 162 0.85 5.18 2.34
C VAL A 162 0.23 6.34 3.12
N ILE A 163 -1.04 6.59 2.90
CA ILE A 163 -1.80 7.58 3.68
C ILE A 163 -2.21 6.92 5.00
N THR A 164 -2.02 7.62 6.12
CA THR A 164 -2.13 7.03 7.46
C THR A 164 -3.15 7.72 8.36
N ASN A 165 -3.91 8.70 7.84
CA ASN A 165 -4.93 9.40 8.64
C ASN A 165 -6.29 9.50 7.92
N TYR A 166 -6.40 10.28 6.86
CA TYR A 166 -7.63 10.49 6.11
C TYR A 166 -7.34 10.96 4.69
N VAL A 167 -8.37 11.04 3.86
CA VAL A 167 -8.36 11.79 2.60
C VAL A 167 -9.61 12.67 2.51
N TRP A 168 -9.55 13.72 1.70
CA TRP A 168 -10.74 14.50 1.38
C TRP A 168 -11.44 13.87 0.18
N ASN A 169 -12.74 13.60 0.27
CA ASN A 169 -13.50 13.21 -0.91
C ASN A 169 -14.01 14.43 -1.69
N LYS A 170 -14.56 14.19 -2.88
CA LYS A 170 -15.10 15.26 -3.75
C LYS A 170 -16.27 16.03 -3.10
N ARG A 171 -16.91 15.45 -2.07
CA ARG A 171 -18.00 16.05 -1.30
C ARG A 171 -17.50 16.76 -0.03
N LEU A 172 -16.19 16.91 0.14
CA LEU A 172 -15.55 17.60 1.27
C LEU A 172 -15.73 16.92 2.63
N ASN A 173 -16.00 15.62 2.61
CA ASN A 173 -15.98 14.81 3.81
C ASN A 173 -14.59 14.16 3.95
N LYS A 174 -14.16 14.00 5.20
CA LYS A 174 -12.96 13.23 5.52
C LYS A 174 -13.31 11.76 5.49
N GLU A 175 -12.55 10.97 4.76
CA GLU A 175 -12.62 9.51 4.78
C GLU A 175 -11.37 9.01 5.50
N TYR A 176 -11.56 8.35 6.64
CA TYR A 176 -10.48 8.00 7.54
C TYR A 176 -9.88 6.63 7.23
N TYR A 177 -8.63 6.48 7.62
CA TYR A 177 -7.96 5.19 7.74
C TYR A 177 -8.14 4.73 9.18
N ASP A 178 -8.99 3.74 9.36
CA ASP A 178 -9.42 3.30 10.69
C ASP A 178 -8.63 2.06 11.10
N LYS A 179 -8.13 2.05 12.34
CA LYS A 179 -7.42 0.89 12.87
C LYS A 179 -8.35 -0.34 12.84
N LEU A 180 -7.82 -1.49 12.41
CA LEU A 180 -8.57 -2.74 12.42
C LEU A 180 -8.79 -3.25 13.85
N ASP A 181 -9.96 -3.84 14.09
CA ASP A 181 -10.27 -4.52 15.34
C ASP A 181 -9.27 -5.66 15.58
N GLY A 182 -8.85 -5.85 16.84
CA GLY A 182 -7.85 -6.84 17.22
C GLY A 182 -6.40 -6.46 16.90
N SER A 183 -6.16 -5.47 16.03
CA SER A 183 -4.81 -5.03 15.72
C SER A 183 -4.14 -4.32 16.91
N PRO A 184 -2.83 -4.50 17.19
CA PRO A 184 -2.13 -3.83 18.26
C PRO A 184 -1.75 -2.39 17.90
N ASN A 185 -1.21 -1.63 18.86
CA ASN A 185 -0.60 -0.31 18.59
C ASN A 185 0.90 -0.41 18.26
N SER A 186 1.43 -1.62 18.18
CA SER A 186 2.81 -1.92 17.79
C SER A 186 2.86 -2.35 16.33
N ILE A 187 3.95 -2.01 15.64
CA ILE A 187 4.33 -2.55 14.35
C ILE A 187 5.30 -3.71 14.60
N LEU A 188 4.98 -4.86 14.03
CA LEU A 188 5.78 -6.08 14.10
C LEU A 188 7.12 -5.88 13.38
N SER A 189 8.21 -6.19 14.07
CA SER A 189 9.55 -6.24 13.47
C SER A 189 9.90 -7.67 13.08
N VAL A 190 10.20 -7.89 11.80
CA VAL A 190 10.54 -9.19 11.22
C VAL A 190 11.90 -9.14 10.54
N SER A 191 12.58 -10.28 10.45
CA SER A 191 13.87 -10.36 9.76
C SER A 191 13.75 -10.00 8.28
N ASN A 192 12.70 -10.47 7.59
CA ASN A 192 12.40 -10.10 6.21
C ASN A 192 10.87 -10.04 6.00
N SER A 193 10.34 -8.89 5.58
CA SER A 193 8.91 -8.73 5.29
C SER A 193 8.44 -9.50 4.05
N ASP A 194 9.37 -9.90 3.18
CA ASP A 194 9.06 -10.75 2.03
C ASP A 194 8.51 -12.13 2.47
N ASP A 195 8.91 -12.60 3.65
CA ASP A 195 8.45 -13.91 4.16
C ASP A 195 7.00 -13.83 4.63
N VAL A 196 6.61 -12.72 5.29
CA VAL A 196 5.21 -12.46 5.66
C VAL A 196 4.32 -12.42 4.42
N LEU A 197 4.79 -11.78 3.34
CA LEU A 197 4.05 -11.74 2.08
C LEU A 197 3.87 -13.14 1.47
N LYS A 198 4.90 -14.00 1.51
CA LYS A 198 4.81 -15.39 1.04
C LYS A 198 3.83 -16.20 1.87
N ASP A 199 3.79 -15.99 3.18
CA ASP A 199 2.86 -16.69 4.06
C ASP A 199 1.40 -16.32 3.74
N ILE A 200 1.12 -15.04 3.46
CA ILE A 200 -0.20 -14.60 2.98
C ILE A 200 -0.57 -15.27 1.65
N ILE A 201 0.35 -15.28 0.68
CA ILE A 201 0.13 -15.93 -0.63
C ILE A 201 -0.18 -17.41 -0.43
N LYS A 202 0.61 -18.11 0.38
CA LYS A 202 0.42 -19.53 0.66
C LYS A 202 -0.91 -19.81 1.35
N ALA A 203 -1.34 -18.96 2.28
CA ALA A 203 -2.64 -19.07 2.93
C ALA A 203 -3.80 -18.93 1.92
N LEU A 204 -3.68 -18.01 0.95
CA LEU A 204 -4.65 -17.85 -0.13
C LEU A 204 -4.67 -19.08 -1.07
N GLU A 205 -3.50 -19.61 -1.42
CA GLU A 205 -3.37 -20.82 -2.24
C GLU A 205 -4.00 -22.05 -1.56
N LEU A 206 -3.80 -22.21 -0.26
CA LEU A 206 -4.42 -23.29 0.53
C LEU A 206 -5.95 -23.19 0.58
N LYS A 207 -6.50 -21.97 0.44
CA LYS A 207 -7.95 -21.72 0.31
C LYS A 207 -8.47 -21.89 -1.12
N GLY A 208 -7.61 -22.27 -2.07
CA GLY A 208 -7.98 -22.52 -3.47
C GLY A 208 -7.78 -21.34 -4.42
N TYR A 209 -7.30 -20.19 -3.92
CA TYR A 209 -7.10 -19.01 -4.75
C TYR A 209 -5.73 -19.02 -5.42
N LYS A 210 -5.71 -18.91 -6.75
CA LYS A 210 -4.47 -18.80 -7.52
C LYS A 210 -3.99 -17.36 -7.54
N ILE A 211 -2.80 -17.11 -6.98
CA ILE A 211 -2.14 -15.82 -7.13
C ILE A 211 -1.36 -15.81 -8.45
N PRO A 212 -1.68 -14.90 -9.38
CA PRO A 212 -0.95 -14.83 -10.63
C PRO A 212 0.52 -14.48 -10.37
N LYS A 213 1.42 -15.05 -11.18
CA LYS A 213 2.83 -14.67 -11.13
C LYS A 213 2.93 -13.15 -11.33
N PRO A 214 3.84 -12.45 -10.61
CA PRO A 214 4.01 -11.00 -10.75
C PRO A 214 4.15 -10.63 -12.22
N ILE A 215 3.17 -9.91 -12.75
CA ILE A 215 3.27 -9.44 -14.13
C ILE A 215 4.20 -8.24 -14.10
N LYS A 216 5.15 -8.17 -15.04
CA LYS A 216 5.93 -6.95 -15.22
C LYS A 216 4.94 -5.84 -15.51
N VAL A 217 4.78 -4.86 -14.63
CA VAL A 217 3.96 -3.68 -14.93
C VAL A 217 4.83 -2.57 -15.49
N ASN A 218 4.27 -1.75 -16.37
CA ASN A 218 4.88 -0.50 -16.78
C ASN A 218 4.90 0.42 -15.54
N PRO A 219 6.09 0.88 -15.11
CA PRO A 219 6.25 1.63 -13.87
C PRO A 219 5.55 3.01 -13.88
N ILE A 220 5.13 3.51 -15.05
CA ILE A 220 4.49 4.82 -15.20
C ILE A 220 2.98 4.74 -14.90
N ASN A 221 2.32 3.63 -15.24
CA ASN A 221 0.86 3.51 -15.20
C ASN A 221 0.35 2.22 -14.56
N ASN A 222 1.23 1.39 -13.99
CA ASN A 222 0.92 0.10 -13.39
C ASN A 222 0.15 -0.86 -14.34
N ILE A 223 0.29 -0.68 -15.65
CA ILE A 223 -0.34 -1.55 -16.66
C ILE A 223 0.58 -2.77 -16.88
N PRO A 224 0.07 -4.01 -16.83
CA PRO A 224 0.82 -5.20 -17.19
C PRO A 224 1.48 -5.12 -18.58
N ILE A 225 2.77 -5.40 -18.66
CA ILE A 225 3.58 -5.58 -19.88
C ILE A 225 3.44 -7.06 -20.26
N LEU A 226 2.64 -7.32 -21.28
CA LEU A 226 2.60 -8.64 -21.90
C LEU A 226 3.93 -8.94 -22.60
N LYS A 227 4.44 -10.16 -22.43
CA LYS A 227 5.46 -10.67 -23.35
C LYS A 227 4.75 -10.87 -24.69
N MET A 228 5.01 -10.01 -25.67
CA MET A 228 4.59 -10.32 -27.03
C MET A 228 5.19 -11.68 -27.41
N PRO A 229 4.41 -12.62 -27.95
CA PRO A 229 4.99 -13.78 -28.59
C PRO A 229 5.86 -13.27 -29.73
N ILE A 230 7.14 -13.65 -29.70
CA ILE A 230 8.01 -13.48 -30.86
C ILE A 230 7.46 -14.46 -31.88
N PHE A 231 6.76 -13.94 -32.90
CA PHE A 231 6.52 -14.70 -34.11
C PHE A 231 7.87 -14.90 -34.77
N ILE A 232 8.43 -16.11 -34.65
CA ILE A 232 9.57 -16.60 -35.44
C ILE A 232 9.00 -17.26 -36.69
#